data_AF-A0A5P9B8A9-F1
#
_entry.id   AF-A0A5P9B8A9-F1
#
_cell.length_a   1.000
_cell.length_b   1.000
_cell.length_c   1.000
_cell.angle_alpha   90.00
_cell.angle_beta   90.00
_cell.angle_gamma   90.00
#
_symmetry.space_group_name_H-M   'P 1'
#
loop_
_entity.id
_entity.type
_entity.pdbx_description
1 polymer ?
#
loop_
_entity_poly.entity_id
_entity_poly.type
_entity_poly.pdbx_seq_one_letter_code
_entity_poly.pdbx_strand_id
1 'polypeptide(L)'
;MLKIEIFPEHEQPITRTLPGKDGKQARTIREQIGYAYLGGKFPVEMKLSLQDEQSAYKSGNYELDSSSFTVNNFGGLELKRFGIKLVRSMK
;
A
#
# COMPACT_ATOMS: atom_id res chain seq x y z
N MET A 1 -12.75 -7.66 -7.84
CA MET A 1 -11.39 -7.12 -7.53
C MET A 1 -11.30 -6.87 -6.02
N LEU A 2 -10.12 -6.95 -5.40
CA LEU A 2 -9.98 -6.78 -3.95
C LEU A 2 -10.24 -5.32 -3.56
N LYS A 3 -11.31 -5.06 -2.81
CA LYS A 3 -11.67 -3.73 -2.32
C LYS A 3 -10.73 -3.32 -1.18
N ILE A 4 -10.15 -2.13 -1.32
CA ILE A 4 -9.38 -1.42 -0.30
C ILE A 4 -10.08 -0.10 0.01
N GLU A 5 -10.19 0.26 1.27
CA GLU A 5 -10.76 1.55 1.70
C GLU A 5 -9.74 2.36 2.49
N ILE A 6 -9.66 3.66 2.17
CA ILE A 6 -8.90 4.64 2.92
C ILE A 6 -9.92 5.51 3.67
N PHE A 7 -9.85 5.53 5.00
CA PHE A 7 -10.70 6.41 5.81
C PHE A 7 -10.11 7.83 5.92
N PRO A 8 -10.93 8.87 6.18
CA PRO A 8 -10.49 10.26 6.26
C PRO A 8 -9.31 10.51 7.22
N GLU A 9 -9.29 9.84 8.37
CA GLU A 9 -8.21 9.94 9.37
C GLU A 9 -6.87 9.36 8.88
N HIS A 10 -6.88 8.58 7.79
CA HIS A 10 -5.71 7.92 7.21
C HIS A 10 -5.28 8.54 5.88
N GLU A 11 -5.76 9.74 5.52
CA GLU A 11 -5.32 10.43 4.30
C GLU A 11 -3.87 10.90 4.34
N GLN A 12 -3.29 11.05 5.54
CA GLN A 12 -1.93 11.53 5.71
C GLN A 12 -0.95 10.37 5.85
N PRO A 13 0.22 10.43 5.18
CA PRO A 13 1.22 9.39 5.30
C PRO A 13 1.93 9.45 6.65
N ILE A 14 2.11 8.27 7.25
CA ILE A 14 2.98 8.06 8.39
C ILE A 14 4.42 7.98 7.88
N THR A 15 5.26 8.93 8.31
CA THR A 15 6.66 8.99 7.90
C THR A 15 7.56 8.59 9.05
N ARG A 16 8.53 7.70 8.81
CA ARG A 16 9.60 7.39 9.74
C ARG A 16 10.96 7.41 9.05
N THR A 17 11.95 8.00 9.70
CA THR A 17 13.33 7.94 9.23
C THR A 17 14.03 6.79 9.93
N LEU A 18 14.55 5.85 9.14
CA LEU A 18 15.42 4.81 9.66
C LEU A 18 16.87 5.28 9.52
N PRO A 19 17.66 5.21 10.61
CA PRO A 19 19.07 5.57 10.54
C PRO A 19 19.79 4.65 9.54
N GLY A 20 20.72 5.25 8.80
CA GLY A 20 21.63 4.50 7.96
C GLY A 20 22.48 3.55 8.79
N LYS A 21 22.79 2.38 8.23
CA LYS A 21 23.71 1.41 8.83
C LYS A 21 24.80 1.05 7.82
N ASP A 22 26.01 0.78 8.31
CA ASP A 22 27.14 0.31 7.52
C ASP A 22 27.50 1.25 6.34
N GLY A 23 27.57 2.56 6.63
CA GLY A 23 27.92 3.59 5.63
C GLY A 23 26.81 3.96 4.65
N LYS A 24 25.61 3.37 4.78
CA LYS A 24 24.45 3.72 3.95
C LYS A 24 23.78 4.99 4.47
N GLN A 25 23.18 5.75 3.56
CA GLN A 25 22.38 6.92 3.92
C GLN A 25 21.14 6.53 4.73
N ALA A 26 20.67 7.44 5.58
CA ALA A 26 19.37 7.29 6.23
C ALA A 26 18.28 7.17 5.18
N ARG A 27 17.27 6.34 5.45
CA ARG A 27 16.14 6.14 4.53
C ARG A 27 14.86 6.61 5.19
N THR A 28 14.07 7.34 4.44
CA THR A 28 12.71 7.72 4.84
C THR A 28 11.76 6.64 4.35
N ILE A 29 10.93 6.13 5.25
CA ILE A 29 9.82 5.24 4.90
C ILE A 29 8.54 6.05 5.04
N ARG A 30 7.74 6.06 3.98
CA ARG A 30 6.41 6.67 3.94
C ARG A 30 5.39 5.55 3.80
N GLU A 31 4.47 5.48 4.76
CA GLU A 31 3.41 4.49 4.78
C GLU A 31 2.05 5.17 4.91
N GLN A 32 1.00 4.50 4.46
CA GLN A 32 -0.37 4.91 4.67
C GLN A 32 -1.19 3.72 5.15
N ILE A 33 -2.20 3.99 5.99
CA ILE A 33 -3.10 2.96 6.47
C ILE A 33 -4.26 2.82 5.48
N GLY A 34 -4.59 1.58 5.13
CA GLY A 34 -5.77 1.22 4.37
C GLY A 34 -6.43 -0.04 4.94
N TYR A 35 -7.64 -0.33 4.50
CA TYR A 35 -8.45 -1.43 5.02
C TYR A 35 -8.89 -2.36 3.89
N ALA A 36 -8.43 -3.62 3.94
CA ALA A 36 -8.70 -4.63 2.92
C ALA A 36 -9.95 -5.47 3.27
N TYR A 37 -10.87 -5.58 2.32
CA TYR A 37 -12.08 -6.39 2.46
C TYR A 37 -11.83 -7.83 2.03
N LEU A 38 -11.38 -8.66 2.97
CA LEU A 38 -10.98 -10.06 2.72
C LEU A 38 -12.14 -11.08 2.90
N GLY A 39 -13.39 -10.62 2.93
CA GLY A 39 -14.57 -11.48 3.09
C GLY A 39 -14.93 -11.83 4.55
N GLY A 40 -14.18 -11.34 5.53
CA GLY A 40 -14.56 -11.41 6.94
C GLY A 40 -15.65 -10.40 7.33
N LYS A 41 -16.09 -10.44 8.60
CA LYS A 41 -17.11 -9.53 9.14
C LYS A 41 -16.71 -8.05 9.07
N PHE A 42 -15.41 -7.78 9.20
CA PHE A 42 -14.83 -6.44 9.19
C PHE A 42 -13.62 -6.42 8.23
N PRO A 43 -13.30 -5.27 7.63
CA PRO A 43 -12.08 -5.15 6.85
C PRO A 43 -10.86 -5.18 7.76
N VAL A 44 -9.73 -5.58 7.20
CA VAL A 44 -8.46 -5.77 7.94
C VAL A 44 -7.52 -4.62 7.62
N GLU A 45 -6.94 -4.01 8.66
CA GLU A 45 -5.95 -2.95 8.50
C GLU A 45 -4.69 -3.46 7.79
N MET A 46 -4.17 -2.66 6.86
CA MET A 46 -2.93 -2.92 6.15
C MET A 46 -2.09 -1.64 6.01
N LYS A 47 -0.78 -1.82 5.86
CA LYS A 47 0.17 -0.74 5.58
C LYS A 47 0.49 -0.72 4.09
N LEU A 48 0.24 0.42 3.46
CA LEU A 48 0.59 0.72 2.08
C LEU A 48 1.91 1.50 2.08
N SER A 49 2.96 0.93 1.49
CA SER A 49 4.19 1.68 1.26
C SER A 49 4.00 2.65 0.11
N LEU A 50 4.28 3.93 0.35
CA LEU A 50 4.29 4.97 -0.68
C LEU A 50 5.72 5.11 -1.23
N GLN A 51 5.84 5.26 -2.55
CA GLN A 51 7.13 5.60 -3.15
C GLN A 51 7.54 7.04 -2.79
N ASP A 52 8.83 7.33 -2.89
CA ASP A 52 9.33 8.70 -2.74
C ASP A 52 8.62 9.59 -3.77
N GLU A 53 8.17 10.77 -3.33
CA GLU A 53 7.31 11.71 -4.09
C GLU A 53 5.87 11.24 -4.40
N GLN A 54 5.49 10.00 -4.10
CA GLN A 54 4.09 9.58 -4.28
C GLN A 54 3.19 10.31 -3.28
N SER A 55 2.11 10.91 -3.79
CA SER A 55 1.06 11.48 -2.94
C SER A 55 0.28 10.36 -2.25
N ALA A 56 -0.08 10.58 -0.99
CA ALA A 56 -0.96 9.67 -0.26
C ALA A 56 -2.34 9.60 -0.95
N TYR A 57 -2.97 8.43 -0.91
CA TYR A 57 -4.30 8.22 -1.45
C TYR A 57 -5.32 9.02 -0.64
N LYS A 58 -6.30 9.62 -1.31
CA LYS A 58 -7.42 10.29 -0.64
C LYS A 58 -8.40 9.27 -0.09
N SER A 59 -9.24 9.69 0.85
CA SER A 59 -10.29 8.83 1.38
C SER A 59 -11.21 8.33 0.27
N GLY A 60 -11.65 7.08 0.42
CA GLY A 60 -12.53 6.41 -0.53
C GLY A 60 -12.17 4.97 -0.82
N ASN A 61 -12.89 4.42 -1.79
CA ASN A 61 -12.79 3.02 -2.20
C ASN A 61 -11.87 2.86 -3.39
N TYR A 62 -11.01 1.87 -3.30
CA TYR A 62 -9.99 1.53 -4.27
C TYR A 62 -9.96 0.03 -4.52
N GLU A 63 -9.26 -0.33 -5.58
CA GLU A 63 -8.91 -1.69 -5.92
C GLU A 63 -7.42 -1.78 -6.19
N LEU A 64 -6.86 -2.99 -6.06
CA LEU A 64 -5.50 -3.26 -6.49
C LEU A 64 -5.39 -3.09 -8.01
N ASP A 65 -4.48 -2.23 -8.44
CA ASP A 65 -4.10 -2.16 -9.85
C ASP A 65 -3.41 -3.45 -10.27
N SER A 66 -3.63 -3.88 -11.52
CA SER A 66 -3.02 -5.10 -12.07
C SER A 66 -1.48 -5.08 -12.01
N SER A 67 -0.85 -3.88 -12.07
CA SER A 67 0.60 -3.74 -11.93
C SER A 67 1.13 -4.04 -10.52
N SER A 68 0.24 -4.26 -9.54
CA SER A 68 0.60 -4.66 -8.18
C SER A 68 0.89 -6.16 -8.05
N PHE A 69 0.57 -6.95 -9.06
CA PHE A 69 0.82 -8.39 -9.05
C PHE A 69 2.12 -8.71 -9.80
N THR A 70 2.74 -9.81 -9.42
CA THR A 70 3.90 -10.40 -10.09
C THR A 70 3.77 -11.91 -10.10
N VAL A 71 4.49 -12.57 -11.02
CA VAL A 71 4.66 -14.02 -10.99
C VAL A 71 5.99 -14.31 -10.30
N ASN A 72 5.96 -15.17 -9.29
CA ASN A 72 7.15 -15.54 -8.53
C ASN A 72 8.01 -16.55 -9.29
N ASN A 73 9.19 -16.89 -8.73
CA ASN A 73 10.14 -17.80 -9.37
C ASN A 73 9.60 -19.23 -9.59
N PHE A 74 8.48 -19.58 -8.95
CA PHE A 74 7.81 -20.88 -9.09
C PHE A 74 6.57 -20.83 -9.98
N GLY A 75 6.32 -19.70 -10.67
CA GLY A 75 5.16 -19.53 -11.55
C GLY A 75 3.85 -19.17 -10.81
N GLY A 76 3.90 -18.92 -9.50
CA GLY A 76 2.73 -18.52 -8.72
C GLY A 76 2.45 -17.01 -8.82
N LEU A 77 1.17 -16.64 -8.87
CA LEU A 77 0.75 -15.24 -8.77
C LEU A 77 0.89 -14.75 -7.33
N GLU A 78 1.56 -13.61 -7.14
CA GLU A 78 1.71 -12.97 -5.84
C GLU A 78 1.57 -11.45 -5.92
N LEU A 79 1.31 -10.82 -4.78
CA LEU A 79 1.37 -9.37 -4.66
C LEU A 79 2.82 -8.93 -4.54
N LYS A 80 3.19 -7.83 -5.22
CA LYS A 80 4.49 -7.22 -5.03
C LYS A 80 4.69 -6.84 -3.57
N ARG A 81 5.88 -7.16 -3.05
CA ARG A 81 6.31 -6.72 -1.71
C ARG A 81 6.40 -5.19 -1.58
N PHE A 82 6.71 -4.49 -2.68
CA PHE A 82 6.86 -3.05 -2.73
C PHE A 82 6.20 -2.48 -3.98
N GLY A 83 5.72 -1.24 -3.91
CA GLY A 83 5.11 -0.55 -5.06
C GLY A 83 3.71 -1.05 -5.41
N ILE A 84 2.93 -1.47 -4.41
CA ILE A 84 1.50 -1.74 -4.56
C ILE A 84 0.81 -0.44 -4.99
N LYS A 85 0.06 -0.50 -6.09
CA LYS A 85 -0.70 0.62 -6.63
C LYS A 85 -2.18 0.37 -6.47
N LEU A 86 -2.89 1.41 -6.05
CA LEU A 86 -4.33 1.41 -5.94
C LEU A 86 -4.93 2.27 -7.05
N VAL A 87 -6.00 1.76 -7.66
CA VAL A 87 -6.85 2.52 -8.59
C VAL A 87 -8.19 2.77 -7.93
N ARG A 88 -8.77 3.94 -8.18
CA ARG A 88 -10.07 4.28 -7.58
C ARG A 88 -11.12 3.34 -8.15
N SER A 89 -11.90 2.71 -7.28
CA SER A 89 -12.97 1.80 -7.72
C SER A 89 -14.01 2.66 -8.46
N MET A 90 -14.20 2.37 -9.75
CA MET A 90 -15.26 2.99 -10.54
C MET A 90 -16.56 2.31 -10.11
N LYS A 91 -17.50 3.09 -9.57
CA LYS A 91 -18.85 2.60 -9.28
C LYS A 91 -19.56 2.16 -10.56
#